data_AF-G8P1L6-F1
#
_entry.id   AF-G8P1L6-F1
#
_cell.length_a   1.000
_cell.length_b   1.000
_cell.length_c   1.000
_cell.angle_alpha   90.00
_cell.angle_beta   90.00
_cell.angle_gamma   90.00
#
_symmetry.space_group_name_H-M   'P 1'
#
loop_
_entity.id
_entity.type
_entity.pdbx_description
1 polymer ?
#
loop_
_entity_poly.entity_id
_entity_poly.type
_entity_poly.pdbx_seq_one_letter_code
_entity_poly.pdbx_strand_id
1 'polypeptide(L)'
;MPFNSPFKNTYTSGDLVYGFSPSRRRLIMKFVNEISTGDGRAVTVDMFKKSVAIAEGAPTVAKASWQQFLAKNKKHPQYKDYYSKIAKYGFDDESFANDPQATDVELNAAWRAKSKFGLDWALRNNVGHIHFVLDDIDMAAVVTKTHKFTDAAGKVLAEDDPRGKAPGGIDKERTITHSELRWVYRNRKNPLVSQGVQFWLSNTAGTILPCGAPWDDAVRETTMPSSKGGTETGAVKKWKDAWSAYKPTKERSEFEPQL
;
A
#
# COMPACT_ATOMS: atom_id res chain seq x y z
N MET A 1 -2.97 20.10 0.30
CA MET A 1 -3.08 19.90 -1.16
C MET A 1 -1.83 19.14 -1.58
N PRO A 2 -1.88 17.93 -2.17
CA PRO A 2 -2.90 17.36 -3.03
C PRO A 2 -3.52 16.04 -2.53
N PHE A 3 -4.85 16.03 -2.41
CA PHE A 3 -5.62 15.05 -3.19
C PHE A 3 -6.32 15.72 -4.37
N ASN A 4 -6.10 17.03 -4.50
CA ASN A 4 -6.78 17.93 -5.41
C ASN A 4 -5.70 18.73 -6.17
N SER A 5 -6.09 19.21 -7.35
CA SER A 5 -5.27 20.02 -8.26
C SER A 5 -4.54 21.19 -7.57
N PRO A 6 -3.32 21.57 -8.01
CA PRO A 6 -2.59 21.03 -9.16
C PRO A 6 -1.90 19.70 -8.85
N PHE A 7 -2.09 18.74 -9.75
CA PHE A 7 -1.40 17.46 -9.70
C PHE A 7 0.00 17.58 -10.31
N LYS A 8 0.96 16.79 -9.82
CA LYS A 8 2.20 16.57 -10.54
C LYS A 8 1.89 15.83 -11.84
N ASN A 9 2.36 16.33 -12.96
CA ASN A 9 2.21 15.64 -14.25
C ASN A 9 3.44 14.78 -14.58
N THR A 10 4.45 14.78 -13.72
CA THR A 10 5.72 14.09 -13.93
C THR A 10 6.12 13.31 -12.69
N TYR A 11 6.90 12.25 -12.91
CA TYR A 11 7.57 11.49 -11.86
C TYR A 11 9.03 11.95 -11.75
N THR A 12 9.44 12.32 -10.54
CA THR A 12 10.80 12.83 -10.25
C THR A 12 11.63 11.83 -9.48
N SER A 13 12.96 11.90 -9.63
CA SER A 13 13.88 11.02 -8.87
C SER A 13 13.67 11.21 -7.36
N GLY A 14 13.49 10.10 -6.63
CA GLY A 14 13.16 10.08 -5.20
C GLY A 14 11.68 9.83 -4.89
N ASP A 15 10.77 10.06 -5.85
CA ASP A 15 9.36 9.72 -5.69
C ASP A 15 9.18 8.19 -5.51
N LEU A 16 8.16 7.78 -4.76
CA LEU A 16 7.86 6.38 -4.45
C LEU A 16 6.57 5.94 -5.14
N VAL A 17 6.56 4.75 -5.76
CA VAL A 17 5.36 4.21 -6.42
C VAL A 17 4.76 3.02 -5.66
N TYR A 18 3.45 3.07 -5.48
CA TYR A 18 2.56 2.13 -4.79
C TYR A 18 1.35 1.79 -5.69
N GLY A 19 0.52 0.82 -5.29
CA GLY A 19 -0.75 0.56 -5.98
C GLY A 19 -0.84 -0.74 -6.78
N PHE A 20 0.23 -1.52 -6.90
CA PHE A 20 0.21 -2.64 -7.85
C PHE A 20 -0.29 -3.97 -7.27
N SER A 21 -1.25 -4.57 -7.97
CA SER A 21 -1.62 -6.01 -7.92
C SER A 21 -0.52 -6.87 -8.60
N PRO A 22 -0.58 -8.22 -8.64
CA PRO A 22 0.52 -9.09 -9.09
C PRO A 22 1.17 -8.74 -10.45
N SER A 23 0.51 -7.99 -11.33
CA SER A 23 1.08 -7.42 -12.57
C SER A 23 2.02 -6.20 -12.36
N ARG A 24 2.65 -6.12 -11.17
CA ARG A 24 3.43 -4.96 -10.70
C ARG A 24 4.52 -4.51 -11.66
N ARG A 25 5.28 -5.45 -12.21
CA ARG A 25 6.37 -5.12 -13.14
C ARG A 25 5.87 -4.44 -14.42
N ARG A 26 4.76 -4.93 -15.00
CA ARG A 26 4.21 -4.37 -16.24
C ARG A 26 3.70 -2.95 -16.04
N LEU A 27 2.95 -2.73 -14.96
CA LEU A 27 2.37 -1.42 -14.65
C LEU A 27 3.42 -0.41 -14.22
N ILE A 28 4.46 -0.81 -13.47
CA ILE A 28 5.60 0.07 -13.18
C ILE A 28 6.30 0.45 -14.47
N MET A 29 6.64 -0.51 -15.34
CA MET A 29 7.33 -0.19 -16.58
C MET A 29 6.50 0.77 -17.43
N LYS A 30 5.18 0.55 -17.52
CA LYS A 30 4.27 1.45 -18.21
C LYS A 30 4.26 2.85 -17.58
N PHE A 31 4.04 2.94 -16.26
CA PHE A 31 4.01 4.20 -15.52
C PHE A 31 5.31 4.99 -15.65
N VAL A 32 6.45 4.31 -15.50
CA VAL A 32 7.78 4.91 -15.62
C VAL A 32 8.02 5.39 -17.05
N ASN A 33 7.70 4.58 -18.05
CA ASN A 33 7.89 4.96 -19.45
C ASN A 33 6.98 6.12 -19.89
N GLU A 34 5.75 6.20 -19.36
CA GLU A 34 4.79 7.23 -19.76
C GLU A 34 4.97 8.56 -18.99
N ILE A 35 5.40 8.52 -17.72
CA ILE A 35 5.34 9.68 -16.82
C ILE A 35 6.74 10.12 -16.32
N SER A 36 7.77 9.28 -16.44
CA SER A 36 9.13 9.68 -16.07
C SER A 36 9.76 10.53 -17.17
N THR A 37 10.25 11.70 -16.79
CA THR A 37 10.98 12.62 -17.68
C THR A 37 12.49 12.50 -17.54
N GLY A 38 13.00 11.43 -16.92
CA GLY A 38 14.42 11.28 -16.59
C GLY A 38 14.94 9.85 -16.70
N ASP A 39 16.26 9.74 -16.58
CA ASP A 39 17.10 8.54 -16.54
C ASP A 39 16.97 7.73 -15.23
N GLY A 40 16.13 8.17 -14.30
CA GLY A 40 15.95 7.58 -12.99
C GLY A 40 15.13 6.29 -12.99
N ARG A 41 15.71 5.21 -12.44
CA ARG A 41 14.94 4.01 -12.07
C ARG A 41 13.90 4.39 -11.01
N ALA A 42 12.63 4.05 -11.24
CA ALA A 42 11.62 4.31 -10.22
C ALA A 42 11.90 3.52 -8.94
N VAL A 43 11.88 4.23 -7.83
CA VAL A 43 12.02 3.67 -6.50
C VAL A 43 10.65 3.12 -6.10
N THR A 44 10.59 1.81 -5.86
CA THR A 44 9.37 1.17 -5.35
C THR A 44 9.51 0.95 -3.85
N VAL A 45 8.38 0.87 -3.15
CA VAL A 45 8.41 0.54 -1.71
C VAL A 45 9.04 -0.83 -1.42
N ASP A 46 9.09 -1.73 -2.41
CA ASP A 46 9.77 -3.03 -2.27
C ASP A 46 11.27 -2.87 -1.99
N MET A 47 11.85 -1.71 -2.27
CA MET A 47 13.20 -1.38 -1.83
C MET A 47 13.28 -1.38 -0.30
N PHE A 48 12.28 -0.86 0.41
CA PHE A 48 12.21 -1.00 1.87
C PHE A 48 11.90 -2.43 2.33
N LYS A 49 11.52 -3.38 1.46
CA LYS A 49 11.34 -4.79 1.84
C LYS A 49 12.65 -5.58 1.87
N LYS A 50 13.70 -5.13 1.18
CA LYS A 50 15.01 -5.80 1.19
C LYS A 50 16.00 -5.01 2.02
N SER A 51 16.08 -5.34 3.31
CA SER A 51 17.08 -4.78 4.25
C SER A 51 18.52 -4.84 3.75
N VAL A 52 18.87 -5.84 2.93
CA VAL A 52 20.26 -6.13 2.53
C VAL A 52 20.59 -5.66 1.11
N ALA A 53 19.68 -5.76 0.13
CA ALA A 53 20.02 -5.44 -1.27
C ALA A 53 20.27 -3.94 -1.56
N ILE A 54 19.79 -3.03 -0.69
CA ILE A 54 20.15 -1.61 -0.76
C ILE A 54 21.60 -1.38 -0.29
N ALA A 55 22.16 -2.26 0.53
CA ALA A 55 23.46 -2.05 1.17
C ALA A 55 24.65 -2.20 0.21
N GLU A 56 24.52 -2.89 -0.92
CA GLU A 56 25.68 -3.15 -1.80
C GLU A 56 25.66 -2.36 -3.12
N GLY A 57 24.50 -1.88 -3.58
CA GLY A 57 24.40 -1.17 -4.87
C GLY A 57 23.52 0.09 -4.91
N ALA A 58 22.91 0.49 -3.79
CA ALA A 58 22.10 1.71 -3.78
C ALA A 58 22.97 2.98 -3.63
N PRO A 59 22.52 4.13 -4.18
CA PRO A 59 23.16 5.42 -3.95
C PRO A 59 23.36 5.68 -2.45
N THR A 60 24.51 6.26 -2.07
CA THR A 60 24.89 6.52 -0.66
C THR A 60 23.78 7.21 0.16
N VAL A 61 23.02 8.10 -0.48
CA VAL A 61 21.86 8.79 0.12
C VAL A 61 20.80 7.79 0.61
N ALA A 62 20.54 6.71 -0.13
CA ALA A 62 19.58 5.69 0.24
C ALA A 62 20.01 4.87 1.48
N LYS A 63 21.31 4.69 1.71
CA LYS A 63 21.83 3.95 2.88
C LYS A 63 21.66 4.74 4.18
N ALA A 64 22.01 6.02 4.20
CA ALA A 64 21.84 6.87 5.39
C ALA A 64 20.36 7.02 5.76
N SER A 65 19.51 7.25 4.75
CA SER A 65 18.05 7.25 4.88
C SER A 65 17.50 5.94 5.45
N TRP A 66 18.03 4.79 4.99
CA TRP A 66 17.63 3.48 5.49
C TRP A 66 18.02 3.23 6.95
N GLN A 67 19.22 3.61 7.37
CA GLN A 67 19.63 3.50 8.77
C GLN A 67 18.77 4.37 9.69
N GLN A 68 18.44 5.59 9.27
CA GLN A 68 17.51 6.46 9.99
C GLN A 68 16.11 5.87 10.06
N PHE A 69 15.63 5.27 8.96
CA PHE A 69 14.38 4.53 8.92
C PHE A 69 14.37 3.42 9.97
N LEU A 70 15.38 2.55 9.99
CA LEU A 70 15.49 1.44 10.95
C LEU A 70 15.54 1.95 12.40
N ALA A 71 16.32 2.99 12.66
CA ALA A 71 16.47 3.58 13.99
C ALA A 71 15.15 4.16 14.52
N LYS A 72 14.40 4.89 13.68
CA LYS A 72 13.08 5.45 14.04
C LYS A 72 12.05 4.35 14.26
N ASN A 73 12.02 3.36 13.37
CA ASN A 73 11.02 2.30 13.42
C ASN A 73 11.16 1.42 14.67
N LYS A 74 12.39 1.17 15.14
CA LYS A 74 12.67 0.45 16.39
C LYS A 74 12.00 1.09 17.62
N LYS A 75 11.83 2.42 17.61
CA LYS A 75 11.20 3.17 18.69
C LYS A 75 9.70 3.39 18.49
N HIS A 76 9.15 3.05 17.32
CA HIS A 76 7.79 3.41 16.96
C HIS A 76 6.77 2.53 17.72
N PRO A 77 5.89 3.10 18.57
CA PRO A 77 5.02 2.33 19.47
C PRO A 77 4.07 1.39 18.72
N GLN A 78 3.59 1.80 17.55
CA GLN A 78 2.69 0.98 16.72
C GLN A 78 3.37 -0.20 15.99
N TYR A 79 4.67 -0.11 15.73
CA TYR A 79 5.39 -1.08 14.89
C TYR A 79 6.41 -1.90 15.68
N LYS A 80 6.44 -1.72 17.00
CA LYS A 80 7.26 -2.48 17.95
C LYS A 80 7.09 -3.99 17.78
N ASP A 81 5.87 -4.47 17.54
CA ASP A 81 5.58 -5.90 17.36
C ASP A 81 6.18 -6.47 16.07
N TYR A 82 6.29 -5.68 15.01
CA TYR A 82 7.02 -6.09 13.81
C TYR A 82 8.51 -6.16 14.11
N TYR A 83 9.05 -5.15 14.81
CA TYR A 83 10.48 -5.08 15.15
C TYR A 83 10.92 -6.21 16.07
N SER A 84 10.13 -6.54 17.09
CA SER A 84 10.45 -7.65 17.99
C SER A 84 10.54 -8.98 17.23
N LYS A 85 9.67 -9.19 16.23
CA LYS A 85 9.70 -10.38 15.37
C LYS A 85 10.92 -10.41 14.47
N ILE A 86 11.28 -9.31 13.81
CA ILE A 86 12.44 -9.33 12.90
C ILE A 86 13.79 -9.21 13.61
N ALA A 87 13.81 -8.73 14.87
CA ALA A 87 15.05 -8.56 15.64
C ALA A 87 15.78 -9.88 15.87
N LYS A 88 15.07 -11.01 16.00
CA LYS A 88 15.69 -12.33 16.17
C LYS A 88 16.48 -12.79 14.93
N TYR A 89 16.26 -12.16 13.77
CA TYR A 89 17.01 -12.39 12.54
C TYR A 89 17.98 -11.26 12.23
N GLY A 90 18.38 -10.46 13.22
CA GLY A 90 19.30 -9.34 12.99
C GLY A 90 18.73 -8.26 12.07
N PHE A 91 17.40 -8.13 11.98
CA PHE A 91 16.71 -7.25 11.03
C PHE A 91 16.94 -7.62 9.57
N ASP A 92 17.29 -8.88 9.30
CA ASP A 92 17.35 -9.42 7.95
C ASP A 92 15.98 -9.92 7.50
N ASP A 93 15.40 -9.23 6.51
CA ASP A 93 14.09 -9.58 5.96
C ASP A 93 14.13 -10.90 5.20
N GLU A 94 15.27 -11.27 4.63
CA GLU A 94 15.43 -12.53 3.89
C GLU A 94 15.44 -13.72 4.85
N SER A 95 16.24 -13.65 5.91
CA SER A 95 16.20 -14.63 7.00
C SER A 95 14.81 -14.74 7.63
N PHE A 96 14.09 -13.62 7.81
CA PHE A 96 12.72 -13.67 8.32
C PHE A 96 11.76 -14.34 7.31
N ALA A 97 11.84 -13.98 6.03
CA ALA A 97 11.01 -14.55 4.98
C ALA A 97 11.26 -16.06 4.77
N ASN A 98 12.47 -16.52 5.06
CA ASN A 98 12.88 -17.92 4.93
C ASN A 98 12.79 -18.72 6.24
N ASP A 99 12.27 -18.14 7.34
CA ASP A 99 12.10 -18.89 8.58
C ASP A 99 11.04 -19.99 8.40
N PRO A 100 11.40 -21.28 8.52
CA PRO A 100 10.43 -22.37 8.39
C PRO A 100 9.36 -22.37 9.50
N GLN A 101 9.56 -21.62 10.58
CA GLN A 101 8.59 -21.44 11.67
C GLN A 101 7.67 -20.23 11.48
N ALA A 102 7.98 -19.31 10.56
CA ALA A 102 7.15 -18.15 10.33
C ALA A 102 5.95 -18.55 9.45
N THR A 103 4.74 -18.26 9.93
CA THR A 103 3.54 -18.49 9.11
C THR A 103 3.38 -17.40 8.05
N ASP A 104 2.75 -17.73 6.92
CA ASP A 104 2.43 -16.74 5.87
C ASP A 104 1.63 -15.55 6.41
N VAL A 105 0.75 -15.80 7.39
CA VAL A 105 -0.02 -14.77 8.10
C VAL A 105 0.90 -13.79 8.83
N GLU A 106 1.92 -14.30 9.51
CA GLU A 106 2.88 -13.48 10.25
C GLU A 106 3.76 -12.66 9.31
N LEU A 107 4.27 -13.28 8.25
CA LEU A 107 5.03 -12.60 7.20
C LEU A 107 4.18 -11.50 6.56
N ASN A 108 2.94 -11.80 6.18
CA ASN A 108 2.02 -10.84 5.59
C ASN A 108 1.70 -9.68 6.55
N ALA A 109 1.44 -9.96 7.82
CA ALA A 109 1.17 -8.95 8.83
C ALA A 109 2.38 -8.02 9.04
N ALA A 110 3.58 -8.60 9.08
CA ALA A 110 4.84 -7.91 9.20
C ALA A 110 5.11 -7.00 7.99
N TRP A 111 4.95 -7.49 6.76
CA TRP A 111 5.15 -6.69 5.55
C TRP A 111 4.15 -5.54 5.43
N ARG A 112 2.89 -5.76 5.83
CA ARG A 112 1.91 -4.66 5.92
C ARG A 112 2.28 -3.62 6.95
N ALA A 113 2.78 -4.04 8.12
CA ALA A 113 3.24 -3.12 9.16
C ALA A 113 4.40 -2.27 8.64
N LYS A 114 5.42 -2.92 8.07
CA LYS A 114 6.59 -2.27 7.49
C LYS A 114 6.24 -1.27 6.41
N SER A 115 5.39 -1.63 5.43
CA SER A 115 5.12 -0.71 4.31
C SER A 115 4.30 0.51 4.73
N LYS A 116 3.36 0.36 5.68
CA LYS A 116 2.68 1.52 6.29
C LYS A 116 3.63 2.44 7.05
N PHE A 117 4.64 1.89 7.73
CA PHE A 117 5.69 2.71 8.33
C PHE A 117 6.59 3.35 7.27
N GLY A 118 6.88 2.65 6.16
CA GLY A 118 7.52 3.20 4.97
C GLY A 118 6.83 4.45 4.45
N LEU A 119 5.50 4.40 4.28
CA LEU A 119 4.68 5.56 3.91
C LEU A 119 4.86 6.71 4.91
N ASP A 120 4.65 6.42 6.20
CA ASP A 120 4.77 7.41 7.27
C ASP A 120 6.13 8.10 7.30
N TRP A 121 7.19 7.30 7.28
CA TRP A 121 8.56 7.77 7.31
C TRP A 121 8.91 8.58 6.06
N ALA A 122 8.54 8.11 4.87
CA ALA A 122 8.82 8.82 3.62
C ALA A 122 8.19 10.22 3.61
N LEU A 123 6.93 10.32 4.04
CA LEU A 123 6.22 11.61 4.14
C LEU A 123 6.85 12.55 5.16
N ARG A 124 7.22 12.04 6.35
CA ARG A 124 7.80 12.85 7.43
C ARG A 124 9.22 13.34 7.15
N ASN A 125 9.97 12.63 6.32
CA ASN A 125 11.35 12.99 5.99
C ASN A 125 11.46 13.59 4.57
N ASN A 126 10.32 13.90 3.93
CA ASN A 126 10.25 14.51 2.60
C ASN A 126 11.10 13.77 1.55
N VAL A 127 11.02 12.44 1.54
CA VAL A 127 11.85 11.58 0.66
C VAL A 127 11.42 11.70 -0.80
N GLY A 128 10.21 12.16 -1.05
CA GLY A 128 9.59 12.33 -2.37
C GLY A 128 8.08 12.26 -2.24
N HIS A 129 7.39 12.43 -3.37
CA HIS A 129 5.96 12.14 -3.45
C HIS A 129 5.69 10.64 -3.52
N ILE A 130 4.51 10.27 -3.06
CA ILE A 130 4.03 8.90 -3.05
C ILE A 130 2.92 8.79 -4.09
N HIS A 131 3.14 7.97 -5.10
CA HIS A 131 2.25 7.79 -6.24
C HIS A 131 1.51 6.47 -6.11
N PHE A 132 0.18 6.48 -6.11
CA PHE A 132 -0.66 5.28 -6.14
C PHE A 132 -1.27 5.12 -7.53
N VAL A 133 -0.91 4.05 -8.24
CA VAL A 133 -1.60 3.65 -9.47
C VAL A 133 -2.79 2.78 -9.08
N LEU A 134 -4.00 3.22 -9.43
CA LEU A 134 -5.25 2.60 -8.96
C LEU A 134 -5.85 1.61 -9.97
N ASP A 135 -5.18 1.37 -11.10
CA ASP A 135 -5.61 0.40 -12.10
C ASP A 135 -5.66 -1.02 -11.52
N ASP A 136 -6.69 -1.77 -11.93
CA ASP A 136 -6.96 -3.15 -11.51
C ASP A 136 -7.14 -3.37 -9.99
N ILE A 137 -7.30 -2.29 -9.21
CA ILE A 137 -7.63 -2.40 -7.78
C ILE A 137 -9.14 -2.51 -7.60
N ASP A 138 -9.57 -3.62 -7.03
CA ASP A 138 -10.94 -3.79 -6.54
C ASP A 138 -11.17 -2.93 -5.27
N MET A 139 -11.70 -1.73 -5.46
CA MET A 139 -11.97 -0.78 -4.37
C MET A 139 -13.02 -1.29 -3.39
N ALA A 140 -13.98 -2.10 -3.84
CA ALA A 140 -14.92 -2.76 -2.94
C ALA A 140 -14.15 -3.65 -1.96
N ALA A 141 -13.29 -4.55 -2.47
CA ALA A 141 -12.46 -5.42 -1.64
C ALA A 141 -11.47 -4.66 -0.74
N VAL A 142 -10.96 -3.51 -1.19
CA VAL A 142 -10.14 -2.61 -0.34
C VAL A 142 -10.95 -2.16 0.87
N VAL A 143 -12.16 -1.66 0.66
CA VAL A 143 -12.98 -1.08 1.73
C VAL A 143 -13.53 -2.16 2.65
N THR A 144 -14.12 -3.22 2.10
CA THR A 144 -14.75 -4.30 2.87
C THR A 144 -13.72 -5.21 3.55
N LYS A 145 -12.45 -5.15 3.13
CA LYS A 145 -11.39 -6.07 3.58
C LYS A 145 -11.75 -7.52 3.23
N THR A 146 -12.21 -7.75 2.00
CA THR A 146 -12.64 -9.06 1.50
C THR A 146 -11.84 -9.51 0.28
N HIS A 147 -10.54 -9.18 0.24
CA HIS A 147 -9.72 -9.62 -0.88
C HIS A 147 -9.62 -11.14 -0.89
N LYS A 148 -9.76 -11.74 -2.07
CA LYS A 148 -9.56 -13.16 -2.31
C LYS A 148 -8.39 -13.31 -3.28
N PHE A 149 -7.38 -14.04 -2.86
CA PHE A 149 -6.31 -14.48 -3.74
C PHE A 149 -6.70 -15.85 -4.29
N THR A 150 -6.79 -15.97 -5.61
CA THR A 150 -7.11 -17.22 -6.29
C THR A 150 -5.96 -17.59 -7.22
N ASP A 151 -5.68 -18.89 -7.35
CA ASP A 151 -4.75 -19.38 -8.37
C ASP A 151 -5.37 -19.33 -9.78
N ALA A 152 -4.61 -19.75 -10.79
CA ALA A 152 -5.08 -19.79 -12.18
C ALA A 152 -6.26 -20.75 -12.40
N ALA A 153 -6.48 -21.71 -11.50
CA ALA A 153 -7.61 -22.63 -11.52
C ALA A 153 -8.83 -22.10 -10.74
N GLY A 154 -8.73 -20.89 -10.16
CA GLY A 154 -9.80 -20.28 -9.36
C GLY A 154 -9.86 -20.80 -7.92
N LYS A 155 -8.89 -21.61 -7.48
CA LYS A 155 -8.83 -22.08 -6.09
C LYS A 155 -8.44 -20.91 -5.19
N VAL A 156 -9.23 -20.66 -4.14
CA VAL A 156 -8.91 -19.65 -3.13
C VAL A 156 -7.69 -20.10 -2.33
N LEU A 157 -6.58 -19.40 -2.51
CA LEU A 157 -5.34 -19.61 -1.78
C LEU A 157 -5.34 -18.82 -0.47
N ALA A 158 -5.97 -17.63 -0.47
CA ALA A 158 -6.15 -16.83 0.72
C ALA A 158 -7.40 -15.94 0.64
N GLU A 159 -8.01 -15.68 1.79
CA GLU A 159 -9.20 -14.83 1.90
C GLU A 159 -9.09 -13.90 3.12
N ASP A 160 -9.39 -12.61 2.91
CA ASP A 160 -9.53 -11.66 3.99
C ASP A 160 -10.98 -11.73 4.54
N ASP A 161 -11.12 -12.04 5.83
CA ASP A 161 -12.39 -11.88 6.54
C ASP A 161 -12.32 -10.63 7.45
N PRO A 162 -13.23 -9.64 7.27
CA PRO A 162 -13.32 -8.49 8.16
C PRO A 162 -13.67 -8.86 9.61
N ARG A 163 -14.30 -10.02 9.86
CA ARG A 163 -14.81 -10.48 11.16
C ARG A 163 -13.89 -11.44 11.92
N GLY A 164 -12.76 -11.90 11.36
CA GLY A 164 -11.85 -12.74 12.14
C GLY A 164 -10.99 -13.72 11.35
N LYS A 165 -10.91 -14.96 11.84
CA LYS A 165 -10.29 -16.10 11.16
C LYS A 165 -11.04 -16.34 9.85
N ALA A 166 -10.32 -16.56 8.75
CA ALA A 166 -10.97 -16.91 7.50
C ALA A 166 -11.77 -18.22 7.68
N PRO A 167 -12.91 -18.38 6.99
CA PRO A 167 -13.66 -19.62 7.01
C PRO A 167 -12.77 -20.80 6.60
N GLY A 168 -12.90 -21.94 7.29
CA GLY A 168 -12.24 -23.19 6.87
C GLY A 168 -10.75 -23.33 7.23
N GLY A 169 -10.20 -22.49 8.12
CA GLY A 169 -8.81 -22.61 8.55
C GLY A 169 -7.79 -22.12 7.52
N ILE A 170 -8.25 -21.38 6.51
CA ILE A 170 -7.39 -20.74 5.51
C ILE A 170 -6.65 -19.59 6.18
N ASP A 171 -5.38 -19.42 5.82
CA ASP A 171 -4.54 -18.36 6.35
C ASP A 171 -5.04 -16.97 5.92
N LYS A 172 -5.01 -16.04 6.87
CA LYS A 172 -5.44 -14.67 6.65
C LYS A 172 -4.36 -13.89 5.90
N GLU A 173 -4.48 -13.83 4.58
CA GLU A 173 -3.63 -12.98 3.76
C GLU A 173 -4.36 -11.70 3.34
N ARG A 174 -3.70 -10.55 3.53
CA ARG A 174 -4.21 -9.26 3.08
C ARG A 174 -3.25 -8.66 2.08
N THR A 175 -3.77 -8.06 1.02
CA THR A 175 -2.90 -7.31 0.12
C THR A 175 -2.27 -6.14 0.86
N ILE A 176 -0.97 -5.96 0.63
CA ILE A 176 -0.21 -4.84 1.19
C ILE A 176 -0.79 -3.52 0.69
N THR A 177 -1.09 -3.43 -0.60
CA THR A 177 -1.68 -2.25 -1.23
C THR A 177 -3.05 -1.86 -0.69
N HIS A 178 -3.95 -2.81 -0.41
CA HIS A 178 -5.23 -2.45 0.22
C HIS A 178 -5.01 -1.93 1.65
N SER A 179 -4.02 -2.47 2.37
CA SER A 179 -3.64 -1.98 3.70
C SER A 179 -3.07 -0.56 3.65
N GLU A 180 -2.25 -0.25 2.65
CA GLU A 180 -1.67 1.06 2.37
C GLU A 180 -2.75 2.10 2.02
N LEU A 181 -3.63 1.81 1.05
CA LEU A 181 -4.73 2.71 0.67
C LEU A 181 -5.65 3.04 1.86
N ARG A 182 -6.02 2.03 2.65
CA ARG A 182 -6.79 2.24 3.88
C ARG A 182 -6.03 3.07 4.91
N TRP A 183 -4.69 2.98 4.94
CA TRP A 183 -3.87 3.83 5.81
C TRP A 183 -3.89 5.27 5.31
N VAL A 184 -3.72 5.52 4.01
CA VAL A 184 -3.82 6.87 3.42
C VAL A 184 -5.19 7.48 3.73
N TYR A 185 -6.29 6.75 3.48
CA TYR A 185 -7.63 7.20 3.82
C TYR A 185 -7.79 7.58 5.30
N ARG A 186 -7.28 6.75 6.21
CA ARG A 186 -7.35 7.01 7.67
C ARG A 186 -6.59 8.25 8.11
N ASN A 187 -5.58 8.66 7.34
CA ASN A 187 -4.77 9.84 7.61
C ASN A 187 -5.02 10.96 6.59
N ARG A 188 -6.12 10.90 5.81
CA ARG A 188 -6.39 11.84 4.70
C ARG A 188 -6.53 13.30 5.13
N LYS A 189 -6.88 13.54 6.40
CA LYS A 189 -6.98 14.89 7.00
C LYS A 189 -5.60 15.46 7.39
N ASN A 190 -4.57 14.62 7.42
CA ASN A 190 -3.22 15.04 7.75
C ASN A 190 -2.61 15.84 6.59
N PRO A 191 -2.07 17.05 6.82
CA PRO A 191 -1.43 17.84 5.78
C PRO A 191 -0.29 17.09 5.09
N LEU A 192 0.59 16.38 5.81
CA LEU A 192 1.70 15.66 5.19
C LEU A 192 1.22 14.58 4.22
N VAL A 193 0.17 13.83 4.59
CA VAL A 193 -0.38 12.76 3.74
C VAL A 193 -1.10 13.36 2.54
N SER A 194 -2.00 14.31 2.79
CA SER A 194 -2.74 15.01 1.74
C SER A 194 -1.90 16.00 0.95
N GLN A 195 -0.61 16.16 1.25
CA GLN A 195 0.38 16.95 0.51
C GLN A 195 1.40 16.07 -0.23
N GLY A 196 1.71 14.89 0.31
CA GLY A 196 2.74 14.01 -0.24
C GLY A 196 2.22 12.80 -1.02
N VAL A 197 0.90 12.58 -1.13
CA VAL A 197 0.32 11.44 -1.86
C VAL A 197 -0.42 11.91 -3.12
N GLN A 198 -0.25 11.21 -4.23
CA GLN A 198 -0.98 11.43 -5.48
C GLN A 198 -1.52 10.13 -6.07
N PHE A 199 -2.67 10.21 -6.72
CA PHE A 199 -3.33 9.10 -7.37
C PHE A 199 -3.27 9.19 -8.89
N TRP A 200 -3.24 8.02 -9.53
CA TRP A 200 -3.15 7.85 -10.96
C TRP A 200 -4.09 6.75 -11.43
N LEU A 201 -4.65 6.95 -12.62
CA LEU A 201 -5.64 6.05 -13.18
C LEU A 201 -5.58 6.08 -14.71
N SER A 202 -5.64 4.92 -15.35
CA SER A 202 -5.73 4.85 -16.81
C SER A 202 -7.08 5.36 -17.29
N ASN A 203 -7.12 6.14 -18.36
CA ASN A 203 -8.38 6.44 -19.08
C ASN A 203 -8.81 5.26 -19.97
N THR A 204 -9.90 5.40 -20.72
CA THR A 204 -10.38 4.37 -21.66
C THR A 204 -9.41 4.09 -22.81
N ALA A 205 -8.57 5.05 -23.17
CA ALA A 205 -7.48 4.88 -24.14
C ALA A 205 -6.23 4.22 -23.53
N GLY A 206 -6.26 3.90 -22.23
CA GLY A 206 -5.14 3.31 -21.51
C GLY A 206 -4.05 4.30 -21.10
N THR A 207 -4.20 5.61 -21.31
CA THR A 207 -3.23 6.61 -20.85
C THR A 207 -3.36 6.81 -19.35
N ILE A 208 -2.27 6.72 -18.60
CA ILE A 208 -2.28 6.97 -17.15
C ILE A 208 -2.30 8.48 -16.89
N LEU A 209 -3.34 8.95 -16.20
CA LEU A 209 -3.52 10.37 -15.87
C LEU A 209 -3.62 10.56 -14.36
N PRO A 210 -3.18 11.72 -13.82
CA PRO A 210 -3.41 12.04 -12.43
C PRO A 210 -4.91 12.18 -12.17
N CYS A 211 -5.37 11.70 -11.01
CA CYS A 211 -6.78 11.75 -10.63
C CYS A 211 -6.97 12.18 -9.17
N GLY A 212 -8.23 12.48 -8.82
CA GLY A 212 -8.61 12.74 -7.44
C GLY A 212 -8.47 11.49 -6.57
N ALA A 213 -8.55 11.68 -5.25
CA ALA A 213 -8.56 10.55 -4.34
C ALA A 213 -9.79 9.66 -4.54
N PRO A 214 -9.68 8.33 -4.38
CA PRO A 214 -10.77 7.40 -4.69
C PRO A 214 -12.01 7.54 -3.79
N TRP A 215 -11.90 8.29 -2.70
CA TRP A 215 -13.02 8.60 -1.80
C TRP A 215 -13.68 9.96 -2.08
N ASP A 216 -13.03 10.83 -2.85
CA ASP A 216 -13.58 12.12 -3.26
C ASP A 216 -14.11 12.05 -4.70
N ASP A 217 -13.43 11.27 -5.53
CA ASP A 217 -13.72 11.09 -6.95
C ASP A 217 -14.79 10.00 -7.16
N ALA A 218 -15.86 10.39 -7.87
CA ALA A 218 -17.01 9.55 -8.16
C ALA A 218 -16.93 8.90 -9.57
N VAL A 219 -15.81 9.07 -10.29
CA VAL A 219 -15.71 8.72 -11.71
C VAL A 219 -15.70 7.21 -11.98
N ARG A 220 -15.26 6.38 -11.03
CA ARG A 220 -15.25 4.91 -11.22
C ARG A 220 -16.24 4.18 -10.32
N GLU A 221 -16.78 3.11 -10.90
CA GLU A 221 -17.68 2.16 -10.27
C GLU A 221 -16.92 0.91 -9.81
N THR A 222 -17.46 0.22 -8.81
CA THR A 222 -16.97 -1.03 -8.24
C THR A 222 -18.15 -1.89 -7.82
N THR A 223 -18.06 -3.20 -8.04
CA THR A 223 -19.11 -4.13 -7.62
C THR A 223 -18.93 -4.48 -6.15
N MET A 224 -19.87 -4.11 -5.29
CA MET A 224 -19.81 -4.44 -3.86
C MET A 224 -20.33 -5.85 -3.61
N PRO A 225 -19.68 -6.66 -2.74
CA PRO A 225 -20.22 -7.97 -2.37
C PRO A 225 -21.60 -7.82 -1.71
N SER A 226 -22.54 -8.70 -2.05
CA SER A 226 -23.86 -8.73 -1.43
C SER A 226 -23.72 -9.00 0.08
N SER A 227 -24.43 -8.21 0.88
CA SER A 227 -24.42 -8.35 2.35
C SER A 227 -25.18 -9.59 2.84
N LYS A 228 -25.92 -10.26 1.96
CA LYS A 228 -26.62 -11.53 2.21
C LYS A 228 -26.02 -12.56 1.26
N GLY A 229 -25.58 -13.70 1.78
CA GLY A 229 -24.83 -14.74 1.04
C GLY A 229 -25.60 -15.48 -0.06
N GLY A 230 -26.43 -14.79 -0.83
CA GLY A 230 -27.06 -15.27 -2.05
C GLY A 230 -26.22 -14.92 -3.28
N THR A 231 -26.39 -15.72 -4.33
CA THR A 231 -25.74 -15.63 -5.66
C THR A 231 -26.10 -14.38 -6.47
N GLU A 232 -26.64 -13.32 -5.85
CA GLU A 232 -26.97 -12.08 -6.54
C GLU A 232 -25.70 -11.32 -6.92
N THR A 233 -25.63 -10.92 -8.20
CA THR A 233 -24.65 -9.96 -8.72
C THR A 233 -24.64 -8.74 -7.82
N GLY A 234 -23.48 -8.46 -7.22
CA GLY A 234 -23.31 -7.38 -6.26
C GLY A 234 -23.75 -6.02 -6.81
N ALA A 235 -24.24 -5.13 -5.94
CA ALA A 235 -24.62 -3.80 -6.35
C ALA A 235 -23.38 -3.02 -6.84
N VAL A 236 -23.45 -2.50 -8.07
CA VAL A 236 -22.45 -1.57 -8.60
C VAL A 236 -22.56 -0.26 -7.81
N LYS A 237 -21.45 0.19 -7.22
CA LYS A 237 -21.35 1.43 -6.46
C LYS A 237 -20.22 2.28 -6.97
N LYS A 238 -20.33 3.59 -6.85
CA LYS A 238 -19.19 4.48 -7.09
C LYS A 238 -18.15 4.28 -5.99
N TRP A 239 -16.88 4.49 -6.30
CA TRP A 239 -15.79 4.34 -5.32
C TRP A 239 -16.03 5.18 -4.07
N LYS A 240 -16.48 6.42 -4.24
CA LYS A 240 -16.92 7.31 -3.15
C LYS A 240 -17.94 6.64 -2.21
N ASP A 241 -18.94 5.94 -2.76
CA ASP A 241 -19.97 5.26 -1.98
C ASP A 241 -19.45 4.01 -1.27
N ALA A 242 -18.47 3.32 -1.87
CA ALA A 242 -17.75 2.25 -1.20
C ALA A 242 -16.99 2.83 0.01
N TRP A 243 -16.16 3.85 -0.20
CA TRP A 243 -15.34 4.47 0.85
C TRP A 243 -16.16 5.12 1.97
N SER A 244 -17.35 5.67 1.68
CA SER A 244 -18.24 6.21 2.72
C SER A 244 -18.75 5.12 3.68
N ALA A 245 -18.84 3.87 3.22
CA ALA A 245 -19.17 2.72 4.06
C ALA A 245 -17.96 2.20 4.88
N TYR A 246 -16.74 2.64 4.57
CA TYR A 246 -15.55 2.24 5.32
C TYR A 246 -15.55 2.90 6.71
N LYS A 247 -15.70 2.08 7.75
CA LYS A 247 -15.59 2.51 9.15
C LYS A 247 -14.19 2.21 9.71
N PRO A 248 -13.27 3.18 9.73
CA PRO A 248 -11.96 2.96 10.33
C PRO A 248 -12.09 2.76 11.84
N THR A 249 -11.34 1.80 12.39
CA THR A 249 -11.34 1.53 13.85
C THR A 249 -10.83 2.73 14.66
N LYS A 250 -9.96 3.55 14.06
CA LYS A 250 -9.49 4.84 14.59
C LYS A 250 -9.28 5.79 13.41
N GLU A 251 -9.92 6.96 13.42
CA GLU A 251 -9.47 8.09 12.60
C GLU A 251 -8.25 8.73 13.29
N ARG A 252 -7.26 9.16 12.50
CA ARG A 252 -6.10 9.89 13.02
C ARG A 252 -6.20 11.33 12.54
N SER A 253 -6.58 12.22 13.43
CA SER A 253 -6.57 13.67 13.15
C SER A 253 -5.16 14.23 13.14
N GLU A 254 -4.26 13.68 13.96
CA GLU A 254 -2.92 14.22 14.16
C GLU A 254 -1.88 13.10 14.18
N PHE A 255 -0.69 13.39 13.66
CA PHE A 255 0.47 12.59 14.00
C PHE A 255 0.78 12.87 15.46
N GLU A 256 0.61 11.88 16.33
CA GLU A 256 1.17 11.97 17.67
C GLU A 256 2.65 12.37 17.51
N PRO A 257 3.08 13.48 18.13
CA PRO A 257 4.49 13.84 18.14
C PRO A 257 5.22 12.68 18.79
N GLN A 258 6.10 12.04 18.03
CA GLN A 258 6.94 10.99 18.59
C GLN A 258 8.05 11.68 19.37
N LEU A 259 7.99 11.50 20.69
CA LEU A 259 9.08 11.79 21.62
C LEU A 259 10.35 11.03 21.23
#